data_AF-A0AA38G2T3-F1
#
_entry.id   AF-A0AA38G2T3-F1
#
_cell.length_a   1.000
_cell.length_b   1.000
_cell.length_c   1.000
_cell.angle_alpha   90.00
_cell.angle_beta   90.00
_cell.angle_gamma   90.00
#
_symmetry.space_group_name_H-M   'P 1'
#
loop_
_entity.id
_entity.type
_entity.pdbx_description
1 polymer ?
#
loop_
_entity_poly.entity_id
_entity_poly.type
_entity_poly.pdbx_seq_one_letter_code
_entity_poly.pdbx_strand_id
1 'polypeptide(L)'
;MAPASTFPVRKRRLWMGAFIPPVSPISLVCSLVLLAQEISRCVKPRVCQRRNAAVITRRIKVLSVVFEVVRDSEQPLPPSAVLCFKELYITMQRTKVLLDNCSDGSKLWLLMQGESTAYQFHELTQEIVTALDVLPLKLLDVTEDVREQVELVHRQGRRAKVCADPFEEQLRKD
;
A
#
# COMPACT_ATOMS: atom_id res chain seq x y z
N MET A 1 -16.47 -41.78 -16.08
CA MET A 1 -16.64 -40.90 -14.91
C MET A 1 -15.28 -40.31 -14.59
N ALA A 2 -15.02 -39.06 -15.02
CA ALA A 2 -13.73 -38.41 -14.76
C ALA A 2 -13.70 -37.90 -13.32
N PRO A 3 -12.57 -38.00 -12.59
CA PRO A 3 -12.51 -37.56 -11.21
C PRO A 3 -12.58 -36.02 -11.14
N ALA A 4 -13.37 -35.52 -10.19
CA ALA A 4 -13.44 -34.10 -9.88
C ALA A 4 -12.04 -33.60 -9.51
N SER A 5 -11.51 -32.66 -10.30
CA SER A 5 -10.27 -31.96 -9.99
C SER A 5 -10.48 -31.09 -8.75
N THR A 6 -10.03 -31.55 -7.60
CA THR A 6 -9.98 -30.79 -6.36
C THR A 6 -8.96 -29.66 -6.56
N PHE A 7 -9.44 -28.47 -6.89
CA PHE A 7 -8.59 -27.29 -6.91
C PHE A 7 -8.01 -27.09 -5.51
N PRO A 8 -6.68 -26.95 -5.36
CA PRO A 8 -6.11 -26.62 -4.07
C PRO A 8 -6.61 -25.22 -3.70
N VAL A 9 -7.46 -25.15 -2.68
CA VAL A 9 -7.79 -23.89 -1.99
C VAL A 9 -6.47 -23.41 -1.41
N ARG A 10 -5.76 -22.52 -2.14
CA ARG A 10 -4.60 -21.80 -1.59
C ARG A 10 -5.11 -21.07 -0.36
N LYS A 11 -4.85 -21.65 0.82
CA LYS A 11 -5.12 -21.05 2.13
C LYS A 11 -4.65 -19.61 2.04
N ARG A 12 -5.57 -18.68 2.34
CA ARG A 12 -5.33 -17.23 2.41
C ARG A 12 -3.90 -17.03 2.92
N ARG A 13 -3.02 -16.39 2.15
CA ARG A 13 -1.78 -15.84 2.70
C ARG A 13 -2.19 -14.69 3.62
N LEU A 14 -2.76 -15.07 4.76
CA LEU A 14 -3.05 -14.19 5.88
C LEU A 14 -1.71 -13.62 6.31
N TRP A 15 -1.71 -12.34 6.67
CA TRP A 15 -0.56 -11.62 7.21
C TRP A 15 -0.08 -12.33 8.49
N MET A 16 0.72 -13.38 8.36
CA MET A 16 1.16 -14.24 9.46
C MET A 16 2.54 -13.82 10.01
N GLY A 17 3.20 -12.86 9.36
CA GLY A 17 4.43 -12.26 9.88
C GLY A 17 4.11 -10.97 10.63
N ALA A 18 4.60 -10.85 11.86
CA ALA A 18 4.66 -9.55 12.52
C ALA A 18 5.63 -8.66 11.73
N PHE A 19 5.13 -7.63 11.05
CA PHE A 19 5.99 -6.63 10.44
C PHE A 19 6.55 -5.75 11.55
N ILE A 20 7.81 -5.98 11.91
CA ILE A 20 8.49 -5.22 12.96
C ILE A 20 9.18 -4.02 12.30
N PRO A 21 8.80 -2.77 12.63
CA PRO A 21 9.52 -1.60 12.16
C PRO A 21 10.95 -1.57 12.70
N PRO A 22 11.92 -1.02 11.96
CA PRO A 22 13.25 -0.78 12.48
C PRO A 22 13.24 0.09 13.75
N VAL A 23 14.20 -0.19 14.64
CA VAL A 23 14.25 0.44 15.98
C VAL A 23 14.73 1.88 15.92
N SER A 24 15.73 2.18 15.08
CA SER A 24 16.30 3.53 14.98
C SER A 24 15.58 4.37 13.92
N PRO A 25 15.43 5.70 14.11
CA PRO A 25 14.80 6.57 13.12
C PRO A 25 15.47 6.52 11.74
N ILE A 26 16.80 6.49 11.70
CA ILE A 26 17.57 6.44 10.44
C ILE A 26 17.31 5.13 9.70
N SER A 27 17.38 3.99 10.39
CA SER A 27 17.10 2.70 9.77
C SER A 27 15.65 2.59 9.30
N LEU A 28 14.70 3.15 10.04
CA LEU A 28 13.29 3.22 9.67
C LEU A 28 13.09 3.97 8.36
N VAL A 29 13.65 5.17 8.23
CA VAL A 29 13.52 5.98 7.01
C VAL A 29 14.19 5.29 5.82
N CYS A 30 15.40 4.74 5.99
CA CYS A 30 16.06 3.97 4.94
C CYS A 30 15.22 2.76 4.49
N SER A 31 14.65 2.01 5.43
CA SER A 31 13.77 0.88 5.12
C SER A 31 12.49 1.31 4.42
N LEU A 32 11.90 2.46 4.76
CA LEU A 32 10.75 3.03 4.08
C LEU A 32 11.06 3.38 2.62
N VAL A 33 12.20 4.01 2.36
CA VAL A 33 12.63 4.32 0.99
C VAL A 33 12.81 3.03 0.19
N LEU A 34 13.53 2.05 0.73
CA LEU A 34 13.74 0.75 0.06
C LEU A 34 12.41 0.07 -0.24
N LEU A 35 11.50 0.03 0.74
CA LEU A 35 10.20 -0.59 0.59
C LEU A 35 9.32 0.13 -0.45
N ALA A 36 9.36 1.46 -0.51
CA ALA A 36 8.66 2.24 -1.54
C ALA A 36 9.18 1.92 -2.96
N GLN A 37 10.49 1.73 -3.09
CA GLN A 37 11.12 1.33 -4.36
C GLN A 37 10.73 -0.10 -4.76
N GLU A 38 10.70 -1.03 -3.82
CA GLU A 38 10.24 -2.40 -4.06
C GLU A 38 8.78 -2.43 -4.53
N ILE A 39 7.89 -1.73 -3.82
CA ILE A 39 6.47 -1.60 -4.19
C ILE A 39 6.30 -0.97 -5.57
N SER A 40 7.16 -0.01 -5.92
CA SER A 40 7.15 0.64 -7.24
C SER A 40 7.55 -0.31 -8.37
N ARG A 41 8.32 -1.37 -8.06
CA ARG A 41 8.80 -2.39 -9.00
C ARG A 41 7.91 -3.64 -9.01
N CYS A 42 6.96 -3.78 -8.09
CA CYS A 42 6.01 -4.91 -8.09
C CYS A 42 5.33 -5.07 -9.44
N VAL A 43 5.17 -6.33 -9.86
CA VAL A 43 4.48 -6.67 -11.10
C VAL A 43 3.01 -6.29 -10.97
N LYS A 44 2.53 -5.47 -11.89
CA LYS A 44 1.13 -5.02 -11.87
C LYS A 44 0.20 -6.19 -12.20
N PRO A 45 -0.94 -6.34 -11.50
CA PRO A 45 -1.92 -7.36 -11.82
C PRO A 45 -2.34 -7.30 -13.29
N ARG A 46 -2.32 -8.44 -13.99
CA ARG A 46 -2.72 -8.50 -15.40
C ARG A 46 -4.23 -8.58 -15.58
N VAL A 47 -5.00 -8.89 -14.56
CA VAL A 47 -6.46 -8.83 -14.57
C VAL A 47 -6.89 -8.50 -13.16
N CYS A 48 -8.04 -7.84 -13.03
CA CYS A 48 -8.63 -7.48 -11.75
C CYS A 48 -7.76 -6.52 -10.90
N GLN A 49 -8.37 -5.64 -10.11
CA GLN A 49 -7.69 -4.81 -9.08
C GLN A 49 -6.58 -3.89 -9.61
N ARG A 50 -6.39 -3.79 -10.93
CA ARG A 50 -5.37 -2.97 -11.60
C ARG A 50 -5.42 -1.52 -11.16
N ARG A 51 -6.64 -0.98 -11.06
CA ARG A 51 -6.88 0.39 -10.63
C ARG A 51 -6.46 0.60 -9.18
N ASN A 52 -6.88 -0.30 -8.29
CA ASN A 52 -6.56 -0.23 -6.86
C ASN A 52 -5.05 -0.34 -6.63
N ALA A 53 -4.40 -1.32 -7.26
CA ALA A 53 -2.95 -1.48 -7.26
C ALA A 53 -2.23 -0.22 -7.79
N ALA A 54 -2.64 0.30 -8.95
CA ALA A 54 -2.02 1.49 -9.52
C ALA A 54 -2.19 2.73 -8.65
N VAL A 55 -3.36 2.91 -8.02
CA VAL A 55 -3.63 4.05 -7.14
C VAL A 55 -2.77 3.97 -5.89
N ILE A 56 -2.73 2.84 -5.18
CA ILE A 56 -1.95 2.73 -3.95
C ILE A 56 -0.44 2.84 -4.21
N THR A 57 0.07 2.25 -5.30
CA THR A 57 1.47 2.42 -5.70
C THR A 57 1.81 3.88 -5.99
N ARG A 58 0.92 4.63 -6.65
CA ARG A 58 1.15 6.07 -6.88
C ARG A 58 1.22 6.88 -5.59
N ARG A 59 0.35 6.58 -4.61
CA ARG A 59 0.40 7.24 -3.29
C ARG A 59 1.71 6.95 -2.58
N ILE A 60 2.16 5.70 -2.58
CA ILE A 60 3.43 5.30 -1.98
C ILE A 60 4.63 5.98 -2.67
N LYS A 61 4.57 6.19 -4.00
CA LYS A 61 5.60 6.95 -4.71
C LYS A 61 5.69 8.41 -4.24
N VAL A 62 4.56 9.07 -3.99
CA VAL A 62 4.55 10.42 -3.42
C VAL A 62 5.18 10.41 -2.03
N LEU A 63 4.83 9.43 -1.19
CA LEU A 63 5.44 9.29 0.14
C LEU A 63 6.94 8.98 0.07
N SER A 64 7.40 8.25 -0.95
CA SER A 64 8.83 7.99 -1.18
C SER A 64 9.65 9.27 -1.25
N VAL A 65 9.12 10.31 -1.90
CA VAL A 65 9.79 11.62 -2.01
C VAL A 65 9.97 12.24 -0.62
N VAL A 66 8.95 12.16 0.24
CA VAL A 66 9.05 12.63 1.63
C VAL A 66 10.13 11.86 2.39
N PHE A 67 10.15 10.54 2.27
CA PHE A 67 11.14 9.70 2.96
C PHE A 67 12.56 9.95 2.47
N GLU A 68 12.75 10.19 1.17
CA GLU A 68 14.06 10.53 0.58
C GLU A 68 14.56 11.87 1.10
N VAL A 69 13.71 12.91 1.11
CA VAL A 69 14.06 14.21 1.68
C VAL A 69 14.42 14.10 3.15
N VAL A 70 13.63 13.37 3.94
CA VAL A 70 13.90 13.19 5.38
C VAL A 70 15.16 12.36 5.62
N ARG A 71 15.49 11.39 4.76
CA ARG A 71 16.73 10.61 4.85
C ARG A 71 17.96 11.49 4.63
N ASP A 72 17.85 12.42 3.69
CA ASP A 72 18.97 13.26 3.24
C ASP A 72 19.07 14.56 4.05
N SER A 73 18.11 14.83 4.94
CA SER A 73 18.13 15.96 5.88
C SER A 73 19.01 15.69 7.09
N GLU A 74 19.73 16.72 7.55
CA GLU A 74 20.50 16.68 8.80
C GLU A 74 19.62 16.93 10.04
N GLN A 75 18.34 17.28 9.86
CA GLN A 75 17.45 17.59 10.96
C GLN A 75 16.97 16.33 11.69
N PRO A 76 16.92 16.35 13.03
CA PRO A 76 16.38 15.23 13.79
C PRO A 76 14.88 15.07 13.52
N LEU A 77 14.42 13.84 13.29
CA LEU A 77 12.99 13.56 13.12
C LEU A 77 12.21 13.86 14.41
N PRO A 78 11.08 14.59 14.32
CA PRO A 78 10.15 14.71 15.44
C PRO A 78 9.66 13.33 15.91
N PRO A 79 9.49 13.09 17.23
CA PRO A 79 8.99 11.80 17.73
C PRO A 79 7.64 11.38 17.14
N SER A 80 6.74 12.35 16.90
CA SER A 80 5.45 12.10 16.25
C SER A 80 5.62 11.64 14.79
N ALA A 81 6.60 12.18 14.05
CA ALA A 81 6.92 11.71 12.71
C ALA A 81 7.47 10.28 12.72
N VAL A 82 8.32 9.94 13.69
CA VAL A 82 8.84 8.57 13.87
C VAL A 82 7.69 7.57 14.07
N LEU A 83 6.70 7.90 14.90
CA LEU A 83 5.53 7.03 15.09
C LEU A 83 4.72 6.87 13.79
N CYS A 84 4.45 7.96 13.07
CA CYS A 84 3.75 7.90 11.78
C CYS A 84 4.51 7.02 10.77
N PHE A 85 5.83 7.13 10.74
CA PHE A 85 6.69 6.36 9.84
C PHE A 85 6.72 4.87 10.19
N LYS A 86 6.62 4.51 11.47
CA LYS A 86 6.46 3.10 11.88
C LYS A 86 5.15 2.51 11.39
N GLU A 87 4.04 3.25 11.52
CA GLU A 87 2.74 2.81 11.02
C GLU A 87 2.74 2.67 9.49
N LEU A 88 3.27 3.69 8.79
CA LEU A 88 3.42 3.66 7.33
C LEU A 88 4.29 2.49 6.88
N TYR A 89 5.33 2.14 7.62
CA TYR A 89 6.16 0.97 7.31
C TYR A 89 5.35 -0.33 7.34
N ILE A 90 4.54 -0.53 8.39
CA ILE A 90 3.68 -1.73 8.52
C ILE A 90 2.62 -1.75 7.42
N THR A 91 1.99 -0.62 7.12
CA THR A 91 0.99 -0.49 6.04
C THR A 91 1.61 -0.74 4.67
N MET A 92 2.82 -0.25 4.41
CA MET A 92 3.55 -0.51 3.16
C MET A 92 3.96 -1.97 3.02
N GLN A 93 4.38 -2.63 4.10
CA GLN A 93 4.69 -4.07 4.07
C GLN A 93 3.44 -4.90 3.70
N ARG A 94 2.31 -4.59 4.33
CA ARG A 94 1.01 -5.21 3.98
C ARG A 94 0.61 -4.92 2.53
N THR A 95 0.85 -3.70 2.07
CA THR A 95 0.60 -3.30 0.67
C THR A 95 1.44 -4.14 -0.29
N LYS A 96 2.73 -4.33 -0.01
CA LYS A 96 3.61 -5.16 -0.83
C LYS A 96 3.09 -6.59 -0.92
N VAL A 97 2.77 -7.21 0.22
CA VAL A 97 2.21 -8.58 0.25
C VAL A 97 0.90 -8.67 -0.54
N LEU A 98 0.03 -7.65 -0.45
CA LEU A 98 -1.21 -7.63 -1.22
C LEU A 98 -0.94 -7.54 -2.73
N LEU A 99 0.00 -6.71 -3.15
CA LEU A 99 0.40 -6.57 -4.56
C LEU A 99 1.00 -7.88 -5.10
N ASP A 100 1.90 -8.51 -4.35
CA ASP A 100 2.54 -9.78 -4.74
C ASP A 100 1.50 -10.91 -4.83
N ASN A 101 0.55 -10.97 -3.91
CA ASN A 101 -0.56 -11.91 -4.00
C ASN A 101 -1.43 -11.66 -5.24
N CYS A 102 -1.61 -10.40 -5.63
CA CYS A 102 -2.36 -10.06 -6.83
C CYS A 102 -1.60 -10.38 -8.13
N SER A 103 -0.27 -10.31 -8.13
CA SER A 103 0.54 -10.69 -9.29
C SER A 103 0.67 -12.20 -9.46
N ASP A 104 0.78 -12.93 -8.35
CA ASP A 104 0.99 -14.38 -8.33
C ASP A 104 -0.32 -15.20 -8.38
N GLY A 105 -1.44 -14.53 -8.16
CA GLY A 105 -2.78 -15.11 -8.19
C GLY A 105 -3.18 -15.54 -9.60
N SER A 106 -3.87 -16.68 -9.70
CA SER A 106 -4.54 -17.03 -10.95
C SER A 106 -5.71 -16.07 -11.21
N LYS A 107 -6.11 -15.90 -12.48
CA LYS A 107 -7.26 -15.06 -12.85
C LYS A 107 -8.52 -15.45 -12.06
N LEU A 108 -8.78 -16.75 -11.95
CA LEU A 108 -9.93 -17.29 -11.20
C LEU A 108 -9.86 -16.93 -9.71
N TRP A 109 -8.68 -17.07 -9.09
CA TRP A 109 -8.51 -16.72 -7.68
C TRP A 109 -8.78 -15.24 -7.42
N LEU A 110 -8.28 -14.36 -8.30
CA LEU A 110 -8.51 -12.92 -8.23
C LEU A 110 -9.99 -12.57 -8.35
N LEU A 111 -10.73 -13.24 -9.26
CA LEU A 111 -12.17 -13.03 -9.43
C LEU A 111 -12.97 -13.48 -8.21
N MET A 112 -12.64 -14.65 -7.65
CA MET A 112 -13.28 -15.16 -6.44
C MET A 112 -13.03 -14.26 -5.23
N GLN A 113 -11.88 -13.59 -5.17
CA GLN A 113 -11.44 -12.76 -4.05
C GLN A 113 -11.59 -11.25 -4.31
N GLY A 114 -12.22 -10.85 -5.42
CA GLY A 114 -12.20 -9.47 -5.91
C GLY A 114 -12.72 -8.45 -4.89
N GLU A 115 -13.88 -8.71 -4.29
CA GLU A 115 -14.47 -7.82 -3.28
C GLU A 115 -13.61 -7.74 -2.01
N SER A 116 -13.15 -8.90 -1.50
CA SER A 116 -12.28 -8.94 -0.31
C SER A 116 -10.96 -8.21 -0.54
N THR A 117 -10.39 -8.33 -1.74
CA THR A 117 -9.13 -7.70 -2.13
C THR A 117 -9.31 -6.18 -2.34
N ALA A 118 -10.41 -5.76 -2.95
CA ALA A 118 -10.77 -4.34 -3.07
C ALA A 118 -10.94 -3.68 -1.70
N TYR A 119 -11.55 -4.39 -0.75
CA TYR A 119 -11.68 -3.92 0.63
C TYR A 119 -10.29 -3.78 1.29
N GLN A 120 -9.39 -4.75 1.14
CA GLN A 120 -8.03 -4.64 1.67
C GLN A 120 -7.26 -3.44 1.11
N PHE A 121 -7.36 -3.15 -0.19
CA PHE A 121 -6.76 -1.93 -0.77
C PHE A 121 -7.36 -0.64 -0.20
N HIS A 122 -8.67 -0.65 0.05
CA HIS A 122 -9.35 0.48 0.67
C HIS A 122 -8.91 0.66 2.13
N GLU A 123 -8.80 -0.41 2.90
CA GLU A 123 -8.33 -0.39 4.29
C GLU A 123 -6.91 0.16 4.39
N LEU A 124 -5.98 -0.36 3.57
CA LEU A 124 -4.60 0.16 3.48
C LEU A 124 -4.56 1.63 3.04
N THR A 125 -5.50 2.06 2.20
CA THR A 125 -5.64 3.48 1.85
C THR A 125 -6.02 4.32 3.07
N GLN A 126 -6.98 3.85 3.88
CA GLN A 126 -7.41 4.58 5.09
C GLN A 126 -6.32 4.61 6.15
N GLU A 127 -5.50 3.56 6.27
CA GLU A 127 -4.34 3.57 7.16
C GLU A 127 -3.31 4.64 6.73
N ILE A 128 -3.00 4.75 5.43
CA ILE A 128 -2.13 5.83 4.91
C ILE A 128 -2.72 7.19 5.25
N VAL A 129 -4.02 7.40 5.01
CA VAL A 129 -4.70 8.67 5.29
C VAL A 129 -4.66 9.01 6.77
N THR A 130 -4.88 8.03 7.64
CA THR A 130 -4.86 8.20 9.10
C THR A 130 -3.46 8.58 9.59
N ALA A 131 -2.42 7.95 9.05
CA ALA A 131 -1.04 8.34 9.36
C ALA A 131 -0.73 9.78 8.89
N LEU A 132 -1.25 10.18 7.73
CA LEU A 132 -1.10 11.54 7.21
C LEU A 132 -1.89 12.60 7.99
N ASP A 133 -3.00 12.25 8.65
CA ASP A 133 -3.76 13.18 9.50
C ASP A 133 -2.94 13.71 10.68
N VAL A 134 -2.00 12.92 11.17
CA VAL A 134 -1.18 13.22 12.37
C VAL A 134 0.29 13.48 12.04
N LEU A 135 0.71 13.28 10.79
CA LEU A 135 2.08 13.52 10.36
C LEU A 135 2.42 15.02 10.48
N PRO A 136 3.46 15.42 11.23
CA PRO A 136 3.84 16.82 11.39
C PRO A 136 4.59 17.33 10.15
N LEU A 137 3.95 17.34 8.98
CA LEU A 137 4.57 17.67 7.69
C LEU A 137 5.21 19.06 7.65
N LYS A 138 4.76 19.99 8.51
CA LYS A 138 5.34 21.34 8.65
C LYS A 138 6.68 21.37 9.39
N LEU A 139 6.98 20.32 10.15
CA LEU A 139 8.24 20.15 10.88
C LEU A 139 9.24 19.28 10.11
N LEU A 140 8.87 18.81 8.92
CA LEU A 140 9.76 18.10 8.02
C LEU A 140 10.33 19.10 7.00
N ASP A 141 11.60 18.92 6.64
CA ASP A 141 12.34 19.76 5.70
C ASP A 141 11.94 19.51 4.23
N VAL A 142 10.63 19.42 3.98
CA VAL A 142 10.04 19.19 2.65
C VAL A 142 9.67 20.50 1.98
N THR A 143 9.87 20.57 0.67
CA THR A 143 9.45 21.73 -0.14
C THR A 143 7.94 21.86 -0.17
N GLU A 144 7.46 23.06 -0.53
CA GLU A 144 6.02 23.32 -0.62
C GLU A 144 5.36 22.46 -1.70
N ASP A 145 6.01 22.23 -2.84
CA ASP A 145 5.51 21.32 -3.89
C ASP A 145 5.30 19.89 -3.35
N VAL A 146 6.23 19.38 -2.55
CA VAL A 146 6.11 18.04 -1.94
C VAL A 146 4.96 18.03 -0.93
N ARG A 147 4.81 19.11 -0.14
CA ARG A 147 3.69 19.26 0.78
C ARG A 147 2.35 19.20 0.06
N GLU A 148 2.18 19.96 -1.02
CA GLU A 148 0.97 19.98 -1.82
C GLU A 148 0.63 18.60 -2.41
N GLN A 149 1.64 17.86 -2.87
CA GLN A 149 1.45 16.50 -3.38
C GLN A 149 0.95 15.54 -2.29
N VAL A 150 1.51 15.63 -1.08
CA VAL A 150 1.06 14.81 0.07
C VAL A 150 -0.37 15.17 0.46
N GLU A 151 -0.71 16.47 0.50
CA GLU A 151 -2.08 16.92 0.78
C GLU A 151 -3.07 16.47 -0.30
N LEU A 152 -2.65 16.46 -1.57
CA LEU A 152 -3.48 15.94 -2.65
C LEU A 152 -3.76 14.44 -2.47
N VAL A 153 -2.74 13.65 -2.13
CA VAL A 153 -2.87 12.22 -1.81
C VAL A 153 -3.83 12.03 -0.64
N HIS A 154 -3.70 12.83 0.41
CA HIS A 154 -4.57 12.79 1.59
C HIS A 154 -6.04 13.09 1.24
N ARG A 155 -6.31 14.20 0.54
CA ARG A 155 -7.66 14.59 0.11
C ARG A 155 -8.30 13.52 -0.78
N GLN A 156 -7.55 12.97 -1.73
CA GLN A 156 -8.04 11.90 -2.61
C GLN A 156 -8.25 10.59 -1.85
N GLY A 157 -7.40 10.29 -0.86
CA GLY A 157 -7.52 9.13 0.01
C GLY A 157 -8.79 9.15 0.87
N ARG A 158 -9.07 10.28 1.52
CA ARG A 158 -10.29 10.47 2.34
C ARG A 158 -11.58 10.27 1.56
N ARG A 159 -11.59 10.64 0.28
CA ARG A 159 -12.76 10.50 -0.61
C ARG A 159 -12.84 9.14 -1.30
N ALA A 160 -11.80 8.31 -1.18
CA ALA A 160 -11.75 7.03 -1.86
C ALA A 160 -12.85 6.11 -1.32
N LYS A 161 -13.66 5.55 -2.21
CA LYS A 161 -14.62 4.49 -1.89
C LYS A 161 -14.01 3.13 -2.24
N VAL A 162 -14.57 2.06 -1.69
CA VAL A 162 -14.25 0.70 -2.16
C VAL A 162 -14.55 0.65 -3.65
N CYS A 163 -13.54 0.32 -4.45
CA CYS A 163 -13.66 0.24 -5.90
C CYS A 163 -13.61 -1.23 -6.32
N ALA A 164 -14.78 -1.86 -6.45
CA ALA A 164 -14.91 -3.11 -7.19
C ALA A 164 -14.83 -2.79 -8.69
N ASP A 165 -14.02 -3.53 -9.45
CA ASP A 165 -13.93 -3.32 -10.90
C ASP A 165 -15.25 -3.75 -11.56
N PRO A 166 -15.96 -2.87 -12.29
CA PRO A 166 -17.21 -3.24 -12.96
C PRO A 166 -17.05 -4.40 -13.95
N PHE A 167 -15.86 -4.55 -14.53
CA PHE A 167 -15.53 -5.67 -15.40
C PHE A 167 -15.41 -6.99 -14.61
N GLU A 168 -14.91 -6.94 -13.37
CA GLU A 168 -14.93 -8.11 -12.47
C GLU A 168 -16.34 -8.48 -12.05
N GLU A 169 -17.20 -7.48 -11.83
CA GLU A 169 -18.60 -7.70 -11.49
C GLU A 169 -19.36 -8.39 -12.63
N GLN A 170 -19.07 -8.00 -13.87
CA GLN A 170 -19.64 -8.63 -15.06
C GLN A 170 -19.12 -10.06 -15.24
N LEU A 171 -17.79 -10.26 -15.16
CA LEU A 171 -17.16 -11.56 -15.35
C LEU A 171 -17.48 -12.59 -14.24
N ARG A 172 -18.07 -12.17 -13.13
CA ARG A 172 -18.56 -13.07 -12.06
C ARG A 172 -20.00 -13.54 -12.30
N LYS A 173 -20.76 -12.84 -13.14
CA LYS A 173 -22.16 -13.13 -13.45
C LYS A 173 -22.31 -14.02 -14.68
N ASP A 174 -21.30 -14.04 -15.54
CA ASP A 174 -21.16 -14.92 -16.71
C ASP A 174 -20.52 -16.26 -16.34
#